data_AF-A0A2V7X9J9-F1
#
_entry.id   AF-A0A2V7X9J9-F1
#
_cell.length_a   1.000
_cell.length_b   1.000
_cell.length_c   1.000
_cell.angle_alpha   90.00
_cell.angle_beta   90.00
_cell.angle_gamma   90.00
#
_symmetry.space_group_name_H-M   'P 1'
#
loop_
_entity.id
_entity.type
_entity.pdbx_description
1 polymer ?
#
loop_
_entity_poly.entity_id
_entity_poly.type
_entity_poly.pdbx_seq_one_letter_code
_entity_poly.pdbx_strand_id
1 'polypeptide(L)'
;MIAFLVLAAALWDRPFIVDRPGEVTASVAARCGGCSWASPARTAAVLILEVDGRYSQHLNVTRGERPADYPVRLGRLAAGTHRLGIRLDRGWTPYRALAFAPVLHPRPNELGRFTDVPLVMWYETDGTPRGTRLRYSVIFSNEDGGTPADRLLATWGRLTDIEYVLGIEFDREGRVLEATYQAKDHKIVPYRSLVPGRHPPLWVVTDNNMVSDRGETRPVYAPVPVPFDLATTSREAVMDAQPWTYQVSSQEAQREGRVDESPRPGSHRILDPRRYVYVEACAATRDATLTFGVAVDGRDGLRWSESDAGQGEYRIIRQTSEFPNGCFRGAAALPADAGEATLRALRFRAYTRRTREGEPPIPPGTAAASVLRVNKVFRLGPDFLPGRSLFEWKGALPLVVDGPAGEIDVGAPRTP
;
A
#
# COMPACT_ATOMS: atom_id res chain seq x y z
N MET A 1 26.20 -13.77 -4.76
CA MET A 1 26.37 -12.33 -4.45
C MET A 1 26.27 -12.20 -2.94
N ILE A 2 27.30 -11.60 -2.34
CA ILE A 2 27.56 -11.51 -0.90
C ILE A 2 26.51 -10.60 -0.26
N ALA A 3 25.75 -11.11 0.70
CA ALA A 3 24.86 -10.29 1.51
C ALA A 3 25.72 -9.41 2.43
N PHE A 4 25.80 -8.12 2.13
CA PHE A 4 26.33 -7.14 3.06
C PHE A 4 25.37 -7.04 4.25
N LEU A 5 25.72 -7.67 5.37
CA LEU A 5 25.16 -7.31 6.68
C LEU A 5 25.55 -5.86 6.95
N VAL A 6 24.60 -4.94 6.82
CA VAL A 6 24.74 -3.61 7.42
C VAL A 6 24.60 -3.80 8.93
N LEU A 7 25.73 -3.94 9.62
CA LEU A 7 25.81 -3.96 11.08
C LEU A 7 25.35 -2.59 11.60
N ALA A 8 24.12 -2.52 12.11
CA ALA A 8 23.73 -1.43 13.01
C ALA A 8 24.68 -1.46 14.22
N ALA A 9 25.09 -0.28 14.71
CA ALA A 9 25.94 -0.17 15.89
C ALA A 9 25.29 -0.92 17.06
N ALA A 10 26.07 -1.82 17.68
CA ALA A 10 25.62 -2.59 18.82
C ALA A 10 25.29 -1.64 19.99
N LEU A 11 24.14 -1.86 20.64
CA LEU A 11 23.82 -1.22 21.91
C LEU A 11 24.81 -1.63 22.99
N TRP A 12 25.35 -2.84 22.86
CA TRP A 12 26.29 -3.43 23.78
C TRP A 12 27.17 -4.41 23.03
N ASP A 13 28.49 -4.25 23.13
CA ASP A 13 29.46 -5.11 22.45
C ASP A 13 30.71 -5.24 23.32
N ARG A 14 30.87 -6.41 23.95
CA ARG A 14 31.94 -6.65 24.93
C ARG A 14 32.54 -8.04 24.77
N PRO A 15 33.88 -8.16 24.95
CA PRO A 15 34.51 -9.46 25.02
C PRO A 15 34.20 -10.15 26.37
N PHE A 16 34.20 -11.47 26.36
CA PHE A 16 34.18 -12.32 27.54
C PHE A 16 35.09 -13.56 27.31
N ILE A 17 35.55 -14.17 28.40
CA ILE A 17 36.45 -15.34 28.34
C ILE A 17 35.66 -16.57 28.77
N VAL A 18 35.83 -17.66 28.02
CA VAL A 18 35.37 -18.99 28.36
C VAL A 18 36.59 -19.82 28.74
N ASP A 19 36.71 -20.23 30.00
CA ASP A 19 37.91 -20.93 30.49
C ASP A 19 38.02 -22.37 29.98
N ARG A 20 36.87 -23.03 29.76
CA ARG A 20 36.77 -24.41 29.27
C ARG A 20 35.62 -24.54 28.29
N PRO A 21 35.74 -25.37 27.23
CA PRO A 21 34.68 -25.54 26.25
C PRO A 21 33.40 -26.05 26.93
N GLY A 22 32.26 -25.40 26.67
CA GLY A 22 31.04 -25.69 27.41
C GLY A 22 29.83 -24.90 26.91
N GLU A 23 28.67 -25.23 27.49
CA GLU A 23 27.43 -24.48 27.24
C GLU A 23 27.48 -23.16 28.00
N VAL A 24 27.28 -22.05 27.29
CA VAL A 24 27.36 -20.71 27.87
C VAL A 24 25.97 -20.10 27.98
N THR A 25 25.72 -19.48 29.13
CA THR A 25 24.53 -18.66 29.38
C THR A 25 24.94 -17.23 29.71
N ALA A 26 24.05 -16.29 29.51
CA ALA A 26 24.23 -14.89 29.90
C ALA A 26 22.93 -14.36 30.52
N SER A 27 23.05 -13.35 31.37
CA SER A 27 21.91 -12.55 31.82
C SER A 27 21.99 -11.18 31.19
N VAL A 28 21.00 -10.82 30.36
CA VAL A 28 20.90 -9.50 29.75
C VAL A 28 20.02 -8.63 30.64
N ALA A 29 20.58 -7.60 31.27
CA ALA A 29 19.82 -6.60 32.02
C ALA A 29 19.29 -5.53 31.06
N ALA A 30 17.96 -5.46 30.86
CA ALA A 30 17.34 -4.55 29.92
C ALA A 30 16.02 -3.97 30.43
N ARG A 31 15.64 -2.81 29.88
CA ARG A 31 14.32 -2.19 30.03
C ARG A 31 13.84 -1.63 28.69
N CYS A 32 12.54 -1.53 28.51
CA CYS A 32 11.93 -0.78 27.42
C CYS A 32 11.05 0.35 27.99
N GLY A 33 11.47 1.60 27.76
CA GLY A 33 10.67 2.78 28.12
C GLY A 33 9.37 2.82 27.33
N GLY A 34 8.24 3.00 28.02
CA GLY A 34 6.91 3.05 27.41
C GLY A 34 6.37 1.71 26.88
N CYS A 35 7.07 0.59 27.05
CA CYS A 35 6.55 -0.72 26.66
C CYS A 35 5.51 -1.24 27.65
N SER A 36 4.41 -1.79 27.13
CA SER A 36 3.35 -2.41 27.92
C SER A 36 2.68 -3.53 27.13
N TRP A 37 2.54 -4.70 27.73
CA TRP A 37 1.80 -5.83 27.16
C TRP A 37 0.29 -5.57 27.06
N ALA A 38 -0.21 -4.55 27.76
CA ALA A 38 -1.58 -4.08 27.58
C ALA A 38 -1.73 -3.18 26.33
N SER A 39 -0.64 -2.82 25.66
CA SER A 39 -0.65 -1.97 24.48
C SER A 39 -0.25 -2.77 23.24
N PRO A 40 -1.15 -2.97 22.25
CA PRO A 40 -0.81 -3.68 21.01
C PRO A 40 0.22 -2.93 20.14
N ALA A 41 0.42 -1.64 20.41
CA ALA A 41 1.27 -0.77 19.60
C ALA A 41 2.64 -0.49 20.25
N ARG A 42 2.83 -0.86 21.52
CA ARG A 42 4.08 -0.72 22.30
C ARG A 42 4.35 -1.96 23.15
N THR A 43 4.13 -3.15 22.60
CA THR A 43 4.16 -4.41 23.36
C THR A 43 5.52 -4.70 24.00
N ALA A 44 6.59 -4.64 23.19
CA ALA A 44 7.97 -4.93 23.62
C ALA A 44 8.99 -4.31 22.64
N ALA A 45 10.24 -4.19 23.09
CA ALA A 45 11.39 -4.02 22.20
C ALA A 45 11.98 -5.39 21.90
N VAL A 46 12.46 -5.62 20.67
CA VAL A 46 13.11 -6.87 20.27
C VAL A 46 14.59 -6.62 20.06
N LEU A 47 15.44 -7.40 20.73
CA LEU A 47 16.89 -7.35 20.60
C LEU A 47 17.38 -8.53 19.76
N ILE A 48 18.48 -8.36 19.03
CA ILE A 48 19.24 -9.44 18.40
C ILE A 48 20.56 -9.59 19.16
N LEU A 49 20.85 -10.83 19.54
CA LEU A 49 22.11 -11.25 20.16
C LEU A 49 22.99 -11.91 19.11
N GLU A 50 24.25 -11.51 19.07
CA GLU A 50 25.28 -12.02 18.16
C GLU A 50 26.49 -12.49 18.98
N VAL A 51 27.01 -13.68 18.68
CA VAL A 51 28.26 -14.19 19.28
C VAL A 51 29.32 -14.24 18.18
N ASP A 52 30.45 -13.58 18.41
CA ASP A 52 31.55 -13.44 17.45
C ASP A 52 31.10 -12.93 16.07
N GLY A 53 30.17 -11.96 16.09
CA GLY A 53 29.58 -11.35 14.88
C GLY A 53 28.59 -12.23 14.13
N ARG A 54 28.21 -13.40 14.68
CA ARG A 54 27.20 -14.29 14.09
C ARG A 54 25.90 -14.23 14.87
N TYR A 55 24.77 -14.20 14.16
CA TYR A 55 23.45 -14.28 14.76
C TYR A 55 23.35 -15.49 15.70
N SER A 56 22.91 -15.23 16.94
CA SER A 56 22.58 -16.25 17.92
C SER A 56 21.06 -16.39 18.04
N GLN A 57 20.37 -15.32 18.45
CA GLN A 57 18.93 -15.35 18.71
C GLN A 57 18.30 -13.95 18.84
N HIS A 58 16.98 -13.89 18.86
CA HIS A 58 16.21 -12.71 19.28
C HIS A 58 15.87 -12.79 20.77
N LEU A 59 15.71 -11.64 21.43
CA LEU A 59 15.26 -11.50 22.81
C LEU A 59 14.18 -10.39 22.90
N ASN A 60 12.98 -10.75 23.35
CA ASN A 60 11.90 -9.80 23.60
C ASN A 60 12.04 -9.17 25.00
N VAL A 61 12.12 -7.84 25.07
CA VAL A 61 12.18 -7.09 26.34
C VAL A 61 10.76 -6.87 26.84
N THR A 62 10.26 -7.85 27.60
CA THR A 62 8.85 -7.98 27.95
C THR A 62 8.44 -7.23 29.23
N ARG A 63 9.38 -6.85 30.09
CA ARG A 63 9.11 -6.39 31.47
C ARG A 63 9.02 -4.87 31.62
N GLY A 64 8.76 -4.17 30.51
CA GLY A 64 8.46 -2.73 30.51
C GLY A 64 9.61 -1.84 30.99
N GLU A 65 9.28 -0.79 31.72
CA GLU A 65 10.21 0.31 32.05
C GLU A 65 11.21 -0.01 33.16
N ARG A 66 10.95 -1.03 33.98
CA ARG A 66 11.86 -1.43 35.04
C ARG A 66 12.97 -2.29 34.46
N PRO A 67 14.26 -2.02 34.77
CA PRO A 67 15.34 -2.94 34.46
C PRO A 67 15.00 -4.33 34.97
N ALA A 68 15.15 -5.32 34.10
CA ALA A 68 14.95 -6.71 34.42
C ALA A 68 16.00 -7.57 33.75
N ASP A 69 16.33 -8.66 34.42
CA ASP A 69 17.22 -9.69 33.91
C ASP A 69 16.49 -10.65 32.98
N TYR A 70 17.11 -10.92 31.85
CA TYR A 70 16.68 -11.90 30.86
C TYR A 70 17.78 -12.96 30.69
N PRO A 71 17.66 -14.12 31.36
CA PRO A 71 18.60 -15.22 31.17
C PRO A 71 18.43 -15.81 29.76
N VAL A 72 19.55 -15.99 29.09
CA VAL A 72 19.63 -16.49 27.72
C VAL A 72 20.72 -17.55 27.61
N ARG A 73 20.56 -18.47 26.66
CA ARG A 73 21.59 -19.43 26.28
C ARG A 73 22.31 -18.92 25.03
N LEU A 74 23.64 -18.87 25.07
CA LEU A 74 24.48 -18.46 23.94
C LEU A 74 24.96 -19.65 23.10
N GLY A 75 24.81 -20.87 23.61
CA GLY A 75 25.22 -22.10 22.96
C GLY A 75 26.56 -22.64 23.48
N ARG A 76 27.06 -23.68 22.84
CA ARG A 76 28.36 -24.28 23.15
C ARG A 76 29.49 -23.44 22.54
N LEU A 77 30.39 -22.96 23.38
CA LEU A 77 31.56 -22.17 22.98
C LEU A 77 32.86 -22.91 23.33
N ALA A 78 33.92 -22.63 22.57
CA ALA A 78 35.26 -23.15 22.84
C ALA A 78 35.88 -22.40 24.03
N ALA A 79 37.01 -22.90 24.55
CA ALA A 79 37.81 -22.08 25.46
C ALA A 79 38.47 -20.94 24.68
N GLY A 80 38.48 -19.73 25.25
CA GLY A 80 39.07 -18.54 24.66
C GLY A 80 38.22 -17.28 24.80
N THR A 81 38.65 -16.22 24.12
CA THR A 81 37.96 -14.94 24.09
C THR A 81 36.85 -14.97 23.04
N HIS A 82 35.64 -14.66 23.45
CA HIS A 82 34.47 -14.49 22.61
C HIS A 82 33.92 -13.06 22.75
N ARG A 83 33.04 -12.65 21.84
CA ARG A 83 32.41 -11.34 21.86
C ARG A 83 30.90 -11.48 21.78
N LEU A 84 30.18 -10.86 22.72
CA LEU A 84 28.73 -10.78 22.69
C LEU A 84 28.31 -9.39 22.23
N GLY A 85 27.68 -9.33 21.05
CA GLY A 85 27.02 -8.16 20.50
C GLY A 85 25.51 -8.23 20.78
N ILE A 86 24.93 -7.10 21.17
CA ILE A 86 23.49 -6.92 21.36
C ILE A 86 23.08 -5.68 20.60
N ARG A 87 22.08 -5.81 19.73
CA ARG A 87 21.52 -4.68 18.97
C ARG A 87 19.99 -4.70 19.00
N LEU A 88 19.38 -3.54 18.80
CA LEU A 88 17.92 -3.45 18.65
C LEU A 88 17.51 -3.96 17.26
N ASP A 89 16.53 -4.87 17.21
CA ASP A 89 15.81 -5.19 15.99
C ASP A 89 14.70 -4.15 15.77
N ARG A 90 14.97 -3.24 14.84
CA ARG A 90 14.04 -2.17 14.48
C ARG A 90 12.93 -2.60 13.54
N GLY A 91 13.11 -3.71 12.82
CA GLY A 91 12.07 -4.29 11.97
C GLY A 91 11.00 -5.00 12.81
N TRP A 92 11.41 -5.62 13.92
CA TRP A 92 10.50 -6.33 14.83
C TRP A 92 9.97 -5.49 15.99
N THR A 93 10.41 -4.23 16.13
CA THR A 93 9.92 -3.30 17.17
C THR A 93 8.95 -2.27 16.58
N PRO A 94 7.61 -2.44 16.71
CA PRO A 94 6.59 -1.59 16.06
C PRO A 94 6.54 -0.13 16.58
N TYR A 95 7.35 0.23 17.59
CA TYR A 95 7.35 1.57 18.20
C TYR A 95 7.54 2.70 17.19
N ARG A 96 8.39 2.53 16.18
CA ARG A 96 8.76 3.64 15.29
C ARG A 96 7.62 4.05 14.37
N ALA A 97 6.89 3.09 13.81
CA ALA A 97 5.74 3.35 12.95
C ALA A 97 4.61 4.04 13.72
N LEU A 98 4.37 3.65 14.97
CA LEU A 98 3.38 4.33 15.80
C LEU A 98 3.87 5.72 16.26
N ALA A 99 5.11 5.83 16.74
CA ALA A 99 5.64 7.07 17.32
C ALA A 99 5.75 8.21 16.32
N PHE A 100 5.88 7.89 15.03
CA PHE A 100 5.90 8.86 13.95
C PHE A 100 4.63 8.88 13.11
N ALA A 101 3.59 8.12 13.51
CA ALA A 101 2.30 8.13 12.84
C ALA A 101 1.75 9.58 12.83
N PRO A 102 1.43 10.15 11.67
CA PRO A 102 0.82 11.47 11.62
C PRO A 102 -0.57 11.45 12.27
N VAL A 103 -1.01 12.62 12.72
CA VAL A 103 -2.43 12.87 12.97
C VAL A 103 -2.96 13.80 11.89
N LEU A 104 -4.21 13.58 11.50
CA LEU A 104 -4.85 14.31 10.43
C LEU A 104 -5.88 15.27 10.98
N HIS A 105 -5.87 16.48 10.46
CA HIS A 105 -6.89 17.48 10.67
C HIS A 105 -7.71 17.61 9.39
N PRO A 106 -9.06 17.59 9.47
CA PRO A 106 -9.91 17.76 8.29
C PRO A 106 -9.81 19.17 7.71
N ARG A 107 -10.21 19.36 6.46
CA ARG A 107 -10.47 20.72 5.93
C ARG A 107 -11.82 21.26 6.43
N PRO A 108 -12.01 22.59 6.46
CA PRO A 108 -13.23 23.20 7.03
C PRO A 108 -14.55 22.71 6.42
N ASN A 109 -14.57 22.38 5.12
CA ASN A 109 -15.76 21.92 4.40
C ASN A 109 -16.10 20.44 4.62
N GLU A 110 -15.27 19.65 5.30
CA GLU A 110 -15.57 18.23 5.65
C GLU A 110 -16.35 18.11 6.96
N LEU A 111 -16.19 19.08 7.87
CA LEU A 111 -16.72 19.00 9.24
C LEU A 111 -18.25 18.87 9.26
N GLY A 112 -18.74 17.76 9.82
CA GLY A 112 -20.16 17.45 9.92
C GLY A 112 -20.82 17.01 8.61
N ARG A 113 -20.06 16.89 7.51
CA ARG A 113 -20.58 16.45 6.19
C ARG A 113 -20.39 14.97 5.91
N PHE A 114 -19.57 14.29 6.71
CA PHE A 114 -19.26 12.85 6.58
C PHE A 114 -18.73 12.49 5.19
N THR A 115 -17.81 13.31 4.69
CA THR A 115 -17.08 13.12 3.43
C THR A 115 -15.58 13.19 3.69
N ASP A 116 -14.78 12.57 2.82
CA ASP A 116 -13.32 12.52 2.88
C ASP A 116 -12.82 12.14 4.28
N VAL A 117 -13.49 11.17 4.90
CA VAL A 117 -13.17 10.72 6.26
C VAL A 117 -11.95 9.80 6.21
N PRO A 118 -10.89 10.03 6.99
CA PRO A 118 -9.77 9.09 7.09
C PRO A 118 -10.24 7.75 7.65
N LEU A 119 -10.26 6.71 6.83
CA LEU A 119 -10.76 5.38 7.19
C LEU A 119 -9.65 4.47 7.74
N VAL A 120 -8.57 4.34 6.97
CA VAL A 120 -7.45 3.43 7.27
C VAL A 120 -6.15 4.15 7.01
N MET A 121 -5.27 4.17 8.02
CA MET A 121 -3.87 4.52 7.83
C MET A 121 -3.05 3.23 7.75
N TRP A 122 -2.15 3.15 6.80
CA TRP A 122 -1.16 2.07 6.77
C TRP A 122 0.24 2.63 6.60
N TYR A 123 1.24 1.77 6.85
CA TYR A 123 2.62 2.10 6.59
C TYR A 123 3.38 0.99 5.87
N GLU A 124 4.33 1.42 5.04
CA GLU A 124 5.33 0.60 4.38
C GLU A 124 6.71 0.91 4.98
N THR A 125 7.59 -0.10 5.02
CA THR A 125 9.00 0.06 5.42
C THR A 125 9.90 -0.46 4.31
N ASP A 126 10.76 0.40 3.77
CA ASP A 126 11.70 0.02 2.72
C ASP A 126 13.14 0.39 3.07
N GLY A 127 14.11 -0.34 2.51
CA GLY A 127 15.51 0.06 2.55
C GLY A 127 15.79 1.24 1.60
N THR A 128 16.70 2.13 2.00
CA THR A 128 17.25 3.18 1.13
C THR A 128 18.78 3.06 1.09
N PRO A 129 19.46 3.70 0.12
CA PRO A 129 20.93 3.76 0.13
C PRO A 129 21.52 4.38 1.41
N ARG A 130 20.74 5.22 2.11
CA ARG A 130 21.16 5.91 3.34
C ARG A 130 20.71 5.21 4.62
N GLY A 131 19.73 4.32 4.55
CA GLY A 131 19.25 3.54 5.69
C GLY A 131 17.87 2.91 5.44
N THR A 132 16.84 3.41 6.13
CA THR A 132 15.48 2.87 6.07
C THR A 132 14.47 4.00 5.92
N ARG A 133 13.33 3.74 5.29
CA ARG A 133 12.25 4.72 5.12
C ARG A 133 10.94 4.14 5.59
N LEU A 134 10.20 4.91 6.38
CA LEU A 134 8.79 4.71 6.67
C LEU A 134 7.96 5.57 5.73
N ARG A 135 6.90 5.02 5.16
CA ARG A 135 5.92 5.76 4.35
C ARG A 135 4.53 5.48 4.91
N TYR A 136 3.81 6.53 5.26
CA TYR A 136 2.42 6.48 5.70
C TYR A 136 1.52 6.95 4.58
N SER A 137 0.43 6.22 4.41
CA SER A 137 -0.61 6.55 3.46
C SER A 137 -1.97 6.30 4.11
N VAL A 138 -2.99 6.96 3.59
CA VAL A 138 -4.34 7.00 4.17
C VAL A 138 -5.35 6.73 3.07
N ILE A 139 -6.34 5.90 3.40
CA ILE A 139 -7.55 5.71 2.62
C ILE A 139 -8.60 6.66 3.18
N PHE A 140 -9.04 7.62 2.37
CA PHE A 140 -10.16 8.50 2.67
C PHE A 140 -11.44 7.88 2.11
N SER A 141 -12.59 8.16 2.71
CA SER A 141 -13.86 7.52 2.32
C SER A 141 -14.28 7.81 0.88
N ASN A 142 -13.78 8.91 0.31
CA ASN A 142 -14.16 9.44 -0.99
C ASN A 142 -13.03 10.30 -1.58
N GLU A 143 -13.24 10.80 -2.80
CA GLU A 143 -12.52 11.91 -3.42
C GLU A 143 -13.56 12.98 -3.82
N ASP A 144 -13.56 14.13 -3.15
CA ASP A 144 -14.56 15.20 -3.38
C ASP A 144 -14.26 16.11 -4.57
N GLY A 145 -13.04 16.09 -5.09
CA GLY A 145 -12.65 16.91 -6.22
C GLY A 145 -11.41 16.37 -6.92
N GLY A 146 -11.06 16.96 -8.07
CA GLY A 146 -9.91 16.52 -8.86
C GLY A 146 -10.25 15.43 -9.89
N THR A 147 -10.77 14.28 -9.43
CA THR A 147 -11.06 13.14 -10.32
C THR A 147 -12.55 12.75 -10.29
N PRO A 148 -13.23 12.68 -11.44
CA PRO A 148 -14.62 12.20 -11.53
C PRO A 148 -14.80 10.73 -11.09
N ALA A 149 -15.97 10.39 -10.53
CA ALA A 149 -16.28 9.05 -10.00
C ALA A 149 -16.21 7.92 -11.04
N ASP A 150 -16.63 8.19 -12.28
CA ASP A 150 -16.53 7.24 -13.39
C ASP A 150 -15.08 6.94 -13.77
N ARG A 151 -14.24 7.97 -13.83
CA ARG A 151 -12.79 7.81 -13.98
C ARG A 151 -12.16 7.06 -12.81
N LEU A 152 -12.61 7.34 -11.59
CA LEU A 152 -12.09 6.70 -10.38
C LEU A 152 -12.27 5.18 -10.40
N LEU A 153 -13.47 4.72 -10.76
CA LEU A 153 -13.74 3.30 -10.94
C LEU A 153 -12.94 2.71 -12.10
N ALA A 154 -12.92 3.37 -13.27
CA ALA A 154 -12.20 2.85 -14.43
C ALA A 154 -10.69 2.67 -14.19
N THR A 155 -10.04 3.66 -13.57
CA THR A 155 -8.58 3.75 -13.47
C THR A 155 -8.02 3.17 -12.17
N TRP A 156 -8.76 3.22 -11.06
CA TRP A 156 -8.31 2.73 -9.74
C TRP A 156 -9.28 1.73 -9.08
N GLY A 157 -10.49 1.54 -9.62
CA GLY A 157 -11.44 0.54 -9.14
C GLY A 157 -11.93 0.79 -7.71
N ARG A 158 -12.03 2.08 -7.34
CA ARG A 158 -12.50 2.55 -6.04
C ARG A 158 -13.06 3.96 -6.18
N LEU A 159 -13.81 4.41 -5.17
CA LEU A 159 -14.27 5.79 -5.02
C LEU A 159 -13.59 6.50 -3.86
N THR A 160 -13.03 5.74 -2.90
CA THR A 160 -12.12 6.22 -1.87
C THR A 160 -10.93 6.91 -2.52
N ASP A 161 -10.43 7.98 -1.92
CA ASP A 161 -9.11 8.48 -2.25
C ASP A 161 -8.02 7.75 -1.45
N ILE A 162 -6.84 7.59 -2.05
CA ILE A 162 -5.72 6.89 -1.44
C ILE A 162 -4.47 7.74 -1.59
N GLU A 163 -4.02 8.31 -0.48
CA GLU A 163 -2.99 9.34 -0.50
C GLU A 163 -1.79 9.02 0.39
N TYR A 164 -0.59 9.31 -0.15
CA TYR A 164 0.64 9.33 0.63
C TYR A 164 0.65 10.62 1.47
N VAL A 165 0.75 10.48 2.79
CA VAL A 165 0.63 11.63 3.70
C VAL A 165 1.95 12.01 4.36
N LEU A 166 2.82 11.05 4.67
CA LEU A 166 4.10 11.33 5.34
C LEU A 166 5.13 10.25 5.04
N GLY A 167 6.37 10.64 4.80
CA GLY A 167 7.50 9.73 4.66
C GLY A 167 8.66 10.24 5.50
N ILE A 168 9.37 9.31 6.12
CA ILE A 168 10.50 9.62 7.00
C ILE A 168 11.62 8.68 6.66
N GLU A 169 12.76 9.24 6.26
CA GLU A 169 13.98 8.49 6.05
C GLU A 169 14.88 8.58 7.29
N PHE A 170 15.45 7.45 7.65
CA PHE A 170 16.37 7.30 8.76
C PHE A 170 17.70 6.78 8.23
N ASP A 171 18.80 7.21 8.86
CA ASP A 171 20.11 6.61 8.61
C ASP A 171 20.23 5.22 9.25
N ARG A 172 21.40 4.59 9.07
CA ARG A 172 21.73 3.28 9.64
C ARG A 172 21.71 3.30 11.16
N GLU A 173 22.07 4.43 11.77
CA GLU A 173 22.02 4.66 13.22
C GLU A 173 20.61 4.98 13.71
N GLY A 174 19.63 5.17 12.82
CA GLY A 174 18.22 5.43 13.13
C GLY A 174 17.86 6.86 13.43
N ARG A 175 18.75 7.80 13.14
CA ARG A 175 18.47 9.24 13.20
C ARG A 175 17.64 9.60 11.99
N VAL A 176 16.68 10.52 12.17
CA VAL A 176 15.91 11.07 11.05
C VAL A 176 16.86 11.86 10.15
N LEU A 177 16.91 11.50 8.88
CA LEU A 177 17.63 12.22 7.83
C LEU A 177 16.73 13.27 7.18
N GLU A 178 15.50 12.87 6.89
CA GLU A 178 14.55 13.67 6.13
C GLU A 178 13.13 13.22 6.46
N ALA A 179 12.19 14.16 6.37
CA ALA A 179 10.78 13.86 6.29
C ALA A 179 10.11 14.69 5.22
N THR A 180 9.16 14.10 4.51
CA THR A 180 8.41 14.74 3.43
C THR A 180 6.93 14.38 3.50
N TYR A 181 6.09 15.23 2.90
CA TYR A 181 4.66 14.97 2.75
C TYR A 181 4.20 15.34 1.33
N GLN A 182 3.05 14.83 0.92
CA GLN A 182 2.42 15.19 -0.36
C GLN A 182 1.56 16.43 -0.19
N ALA A 183 2.12 17.57 -0.59
CA ALA A 183 1.40 18.83 -0.67
C ALA A 183 0.48 18.90 -1.89
N LYS A 184 -0.29 19.98 -1.95
CA LYS A 184 -1.10 20.37 -3.10
C LYS A 184 -0.36 20.17 -4.44
N ASP A 185 -1.12 19.77 -5.45
CA ASP A 185 -0.63 19.39 -6.79
C ASP A 185 0.26 18.12 -6.79
N HIS A 186 0.10 17.25 -5.79
CA HIS A 186 0.91 16.03 -5.61
C HIS A 186 2.41 16.29 -5.46
N LYS A 187 2.79 17.47 -4.93
CA LYS A 187 4.18 17.86 -4.74
C LYS A 187 4.74 17.26 -3.46
N ILE A 188 5.83 16.52 -3.57
CA ILE A 188 6.56 16.02 -2.39
C ILE A 188 7.42 17.16 -1.83
N VAL A 189 7.11 17.63 -0.63
CA VAL A 189 7.81 18.75 0.01
C VAL A 189 8.34 18.38 1.40
N PRO A 190 9.37 19.06 1.92
CA PRO A 190 9.93 18.77 3.25
C PRO A 190 8.94 19.05 4.39
N TYR A 191 8.85 18.11 5.34
CA TYR A 191 8.24 18.31 6.66
C TYR A 191 9.31 18.75 7.66
N ARG A 192 9.31 20.01 8.08
CA ARG A 192 10.42 20.58 8.87
C ARG A 192 10.21 20.57 10.38
N SER A 193 9.00 20.27 10.85
CA SER A 193 8.61 20.41 12.25
C SER A 193 8.47 19.08 12.99
N LEU A 194 9.22 18.04 12.58
CA LEU A 194 9.21 16.76 13.30
C LEU A 194 9.77 16.94 14.71
N VAL A 195 8.96 16.63 15.71
CA VAL A 195 9.38 16.61 17.12
C VAL A 195 9.34 15.15 17.61
N PRO A 196 10.49 14.56 18.00
CA PRO A 196 10.52 13.20 18.53
C PRO A 196 9.53 13.00 19.69
N GLY A 197 8.75 11.91 19.65
CA GLY A 197 7.75 11.60 20.67
C GLY A 197 6.43 12.37 20.54
N ARG A 198 6.26 13.17 19.47
CA ARG A 198 4.98 13.77 19.09
C ARG A 198 4.53 13.26 17.74
N HIS A 199 3.23 13.02 17.61
CA HIS A 199 2.62 12.70 16.33
C HIS A 199 2.65 13.93 15.42
N PRO A 200 3.19 13.84 14.19
CA PRO A 200 3.25 14.96 13.26
C PRO A 200 1.82 15.39 12.84
N PRO A 201 1.39 16.63 13.11
CA PRO A 201 0.10 17.09 12.60
C PRO A 201 0.20 17.39 11.10
N LEU A 202 -0.83 16.99 10.37
CA LEU A 202 -1.04 17.27 8.95
C LEU A 202 -2.50 17.69 8.75
N TRP A 203 -2.72 18.75 7.98
CA TRP A 203 -4.04 19.24 7.62
C TRP A 203 -4.37 18.83 6.21
N VAL A 204 -5.53 18.24 5.98
CA VAL A 204 -6.09 18.12 4.63
C VAL A 204 -6.40 19.52 4.11
N VAL A 205 -5.94 19.84 2.89
CA VAL A 205 -6.00 21.20 2.32
C VAL A 205 -6.52 21.27 0.89
N THR A 206 -6.86 20.13 0.27
CA THR A 206 -7.48 20.07 -1.07
C THR A 206 -8.66 19.11 -1.07
N ASP A 207 -9.57 19.25 -2.04
CA ASP A 207 -10.72 18.36 -2.22
C ASP A 207 -10.35 16.94 -2.68
N ASN A 208 -9.09 16.73 -3.06
CA ASN A 208 -8.49 15.42 -3.32
C ASN A 208 -7.48 15.04 -2.24
N ASN A 209 -7.71 15.44 -0.98
CA ASN A 209 -7.02 14.95 0.21
C ASN A 209 -5.49 15.18 0.35
N MET A 210 -4.91 16.15 -0.36
CA MET A 210 -3.50 16.52 -0.13
C MET A 210 -3.36 17.22 1.20
N VAL A 211 -2.17 17.15 1.78
CA VAL A 211 -1.92 17.62 3.14
C VAL A 211 -0.97 18.82 3.21
N SER A 212 -1.00 19.53 4.33
CA SER A 212 -0.04 20.58 4.70
C SER A 212 0.43 20.37 6.13
N ASP A 213 1.66 20.80 6.45
CA ASP A 213 2.19 20.85 7.81
C ASP A 213 1.64 22.02 8.64
N ARG A 214 0.60 22.72 8.14
CA ARG A 214 -0.03 23.90 8.75
C ARG A 214 -1.51 23.91 8.41
N GLY A 215 -2.33 24.41 9.33
CA GLY A 215 -3.74 24.68 9.10
C GLY A 215 -4.44 25.17 10.36
N GLU A 216 -5.75 25.40 10.23
CA GLU A 216 -6.54 26.12 11.24
C GLU A 216 -7.60 25.25 11.93
N THR A 217 -7.95 24.11 11.33
CA THR A 217 -8.93 23.20 11.93
C THR A 217 -8.33 22.48 13.14
N ARG A 218 -9.17 22.29 14.16
CA ARG A 218 -8.77 21.72 15.46
C ARG A 218 -9.10 20.22 15.63
N PRO A 219 -10.21 19.68 15.10
CA PRO A 219 -10.51 18.26 15.22
C PRO A 219 -9.35 17.39 14.70
N VAL A 220 -9.14 16.25 15.35
CA VAL A 220 -8.02 15.35 15.08
C VAL A 220 -8.54 13.96 14.79
N TYR A 221 -8.12 13.38 13.67
CA TYR A 221 -8.25 11.97 13.34
C TYR A 221 -6.88 11.31 13.48
N ALA A 222 -6.83 10.23 14.25
CA ALA A 222 -5.59 9.48 14.51
C ALA A 222 -5.80 7.98 14.31
N PRO A 223 -6.09 7.50 13.08
CA PRO A 223 -6.15 6.07 12.81
C PRO A 223 -4.82 5.41 13.17
N VAL A 224 -4.87 4.26 13.85
CA VAL A 224 -3.66 3.49 14.16
C VAL A 224 -3.10 2.93 12.84
N PRO A 225 -1.82 3.21 12.48
CA PRO A 225 -1.27 2.74 11.24
C PRO A 225 -1.06 1.23 11.27
N VAL A 226 -1.53 0.52 10.25
CA VAL A 226 -1.30 -0.93 10.08
C VAL A 226 -0.12 -1.18 9.14
N PRO A 227 0.76 -2.15 9.40
CA PRO A 227 1.80 -2.52 8.44
C PRO A 227 1.16 -3.14 7.20
N PHE A 228 1.67 -2.80 6.01
CA PHE A 228 1.24 -3.44 4.77
C PHE A 228 2.40 -3.61 3.79
N ASP A 229 2.46 -4.75 3.11
CA ASP A 229 3.42 -5.02 2.05
C ASP A 229 2.72 -4.93 0.69
N LEU A 230 3.16 -3.96 -0.11
CA LEU A 230 2.64 -3.73 -1.46
C LEU A 230 3.54 -4.31 -2.54
N ALA A 231 4.59 -5.09 -2.25
CA ALA A 231 5.56 -5.54 -3.24
C ALA A 231 4.96 -6.23 -4.47
N THR A 232 3.81 -6.90 -4.33
CA THR A 232 3.21 -7.72 -5.40
C THR A 232 1.74 -7.40 -5.70
N THR A 233 1.21 -6.32 -5.14
CA THR A 233 -0.22 -6.00 -5.18
C THR A 233 -0.48 -4.51 -5.37
N SER A 234 -1.69 -4.13 -5.77
CA SER A 234 -2.07 -2.71 -5.87
C SER A 234 -2.30 -2.09 -4.49
N ARG A 235 -2.33 -0.75 -4.37
CA ARG A 235 -2.64 -0.07 -3.09
C ARG A 235 -4.01 -0.46 -2.56
N GLU A 236 -4.93 -0.77 -3.46
CA GLU A 236 -6.30 -1.19 -3.16
C GLU A 236 -6.36 -2.53 -2.39
N ALA A 237 -5.26 -3.29 -2.32
CA ALA A 237 -5.18 -4.46 -1.46
C ALA A 237 -5.31 -4.15 0.04
N VAL A 238 -5.01 -2.90 0.44
CA VAL A 238 -5.26 -2.43 1.81
C VAL A 238 -6.78 -2.37 2.07
N MET A 239 -7.59 -1.99 1.06
CA MET A 239 -9.05 -2.06 1.14
C MET A 239 -9.54 -3.51 1.17
N ASP A 240 -8.90 -4.42 0.42
CA ASP A 240 -9.23 -5.86 0.49
C ASP A 240 -9.04 -6.42 1.91
N ALA A 241 -8.00 -5.98 2.63
CA ALA A 241 -7.77 -6.35 4.03
C ALA A 241 -8.69 -5.63 5.03
N GLN A 242 -9.33 -4.54 4.61
CA GLN A 242 -10.28 -3.74 5.38
C GLN A 242 -11.59 -3.57 4.57
N PRO A 243 -12.30 -4.67 4.26
CA PRO A 243 -13.33 -4.70 3.21
C PRO A 243 -14.52 -3.78 3.46
N TRP A 244 -14.73 -3.38 4.71
CA TRP A 244 -15.74 -2.39 5.09
C TRP A 244 -15.52 -1.01 4.44
N THR A 245 -14.31 -0.71 3.97
CA THR A 245 -14.00 0.53 3.23
C THR A 245 -14.74 0.64 1.91
N TYR A 246 -14.97 -0.48 1.19
CA TYR A 246 -15.81 -0.51 -0.01
C TYR A 246 -17.26 -0.15 0.31
N GLN A 247 -17.77 -0.64 1.44
CA GLN A 247 -19.13 -0.38 1.88
C GLN A 247 -19.35 1.09 2.20
N VAL A 248 -18.46 1.69 3.01
CA VAL A 248 -18.54 3.11 3.37
C VAL A 248 -18.50 3.98 2.11
N SER A 249 -17.53 3.75 1.23
CA SER A 249 -17.37 4.54 0.01
C SER A 249 -18.54 4.41 -0.97
N SER A 250 -19.11 3.21 -1.10
CA SER A 250 -20.29 2.97 -1.94
C SER A 250 -21.54 3.66 -1.39
N GLN A 251 -21.77 3.58 -0.08
CA GLN A 251 -22.89 4.23 0.58
C GLN A 251 -22.76 5.75 0.53
N GLU A 252 -21.54 6.27 0.64
CA GLU A 252 -21.26 7.68 0.49
C GLU A 252 -21.58 8.19 -0.91
N ALA A 253 -21.13 7.48 -1.96
CA ALA A 253 -21.46 7.83 -3.34
C ALA A 253 -22.97 7.84 -3.62
N GLN A 254 -23.72 6.92 -2.99
CA GLN A 254 -25.20 6.93 -3.05
C GLN A 254 -25.79 8.14 -2.32
N ARG A 255 -25.35 8.40 -1.08
CA ARG A 255 -25.80 9.54 -0.27
C ARG A 255 -25.58 10.87 -0.99
N GLU A 256 -24.51 10.98 -1.77
CA GLU A 256 -24.14 12.19 -2.51
C GLU A 256 -24.74 12.27 -3.92
N GLY A 257 -25.56 11.30 -4.32
CA GLY A 257 -26.22 11.30 -5.64
C GLY A 257 -25.26 11.13 -6.81
N ARG A 258 -24.10 10.49 -6.59
CA ARG A 258 -23.12 10.16 -7.65
C ARG A 258 -23.52 8.90 -8.43
N VAL A 259 -24.47 8.12 -7.90
CA VAL A 259 -25.01 6.90 -8.51
C VAL A 259 -26.24 7.22 -9.36
N ASP A 260 -26.23 6.78 -10.61
CA ASP A 260 -27.30 6.96 -11.61
C ASP A 260 -27.66 5.59 -12.23
N GLU A 261 -28.90 5.41 -12.69
CA GLU A 261 -29.35 4.15 -13.29
C GLU A 261 -28.78 3.95 -14.71
N SER A 262 -28.51 5.04 -15.41
CA SER A 262 -28.03 5.02 -16.79
C SER A 262 -27.10 6.22 -17.10
N PRO A 263 -25.97 6.36 -16.39
CA PRO A 263 -25.03 7.43 -16.64
C PRO A 263 -24.42 7.30 -18.04
N ARG A 264 -24.23 8.44 -18.70
CA ARG A 264 -23.44 8.47 -19.93
C ARG A 264 -21.95 8.35 -19.58
N PRO A 265 -21.12 7.68 -20.38
CA PRO A 265 -19.66 7.73 -20.19
C PRO A 265 -19.16 9.17 -20.17
N GLY A 266 -18.35 9.56 -19.19
CA GLY A 266 -17.88 10.95 -19.03
C GLY A 266 -18.87 11.88 -18.32
N SER A 267 -19.99 11.38 -17.79
CA SER A 267 -20.96 12.20 -17.05
C SER A 267 -20.57 12.49 -15.61
N HIS A 268 -19.44 11.95 -15.13
CA HIS A 268 -18.96 12.00 -13.75
C HIS A 268 -19.83 11.23 -12.76
N ARG A 269 -20.86 10.53 -13.25
CA ARG A 269 -21.75 9.66 -12.49
C ARG A 269 -21.46 8.20 -12.80
N ILE A 270 -21.74 7.34 -11.83
CA ILE A 270 -21.47 5.91 -11.91
C ILE A 270 -22.77 5.11 -11.84
N LEU A 271 -22.71 3.87 -12.30
CA LEU A 271 -23.75 2.90 -11.98
C LEU A 271 -23.64 2.50 -10.49
N ASP A 272 -24.63 1.76 -10.00
CA ASP A 272 -24.51 1.10 -8.69
C ASP A 272 -23.19 0.32 -8.63
N PRO A 273 -22.32 0.54 -7.61
CA PRO A 273 -21.02 -0.14 -7.50
C PRO A 273 -21.08 -1.67 -7.59
N ARG A 274 -22.22 -2.27 -7.22
CA ARG A 274 -22.45 -3.72 -7.33
C ARG A 274 -22.57 -4.22 -8.77
N ARG A 275 -22.77 -3.31 -9.73
CA ARG A 275 -22.81 -3.61 -11.17
C ARG A 275 -21.42 -3.67 -11.81
N TYR A 276 -20.34 -3.51 -11.05
CA TYR A 276 -18.99 -3.53 -11.57
C TYR A 276 -18.29 -4.86 -11.30
N VAL A 277 -17.41 -5.24 -12.23
CA VAL A 277 -16.37 -6.25 -12.00
C VAL A 277 -15.06 -5.53 -11.74
N TYR A 278 -14.45 -5.81 -10.60
CA TYR A 278 -13.20 -5.23 -10.15
C TYR A 278 -12.06 -6.18 -10.51
N VAL A 279 -11.02 -5.66 -11.15
CA VAL A 279 -9.85 -6.45 -11.60
C VAL A 279 -8.59 -5.82 -11.02
N GLU A 280 -7.80 -6.63 -10.31
CA GLU A 280 -6.40 -6.33 -10.04
C GLU A 280 -5.49 -7.16 -10.91
N ALA A 281 -4.60 -6.47 -11.60
CA ALA A 281 -3.58 -7.07 -12.44
C ALA A 281 -2.26 -6.36 -12.26
N CYS A 282 -1.18 -7.04 -12.63
CA CYS A 282 0.16 -6.46 -12.66
C CYS A 282 0.72 -6.57 -14.07
N ALA A 283 1.24 -5.46 -14.57
CA ALA A 283 1.77 -5.35 -15.91
C ALA A 283 3.14 -4.68 -15.91
N ALA A 284 3.98 -5.08 -16.85
CA ALA A 284 5.17 -4.32 -17.23
C ALA A 284 4.80 -3.40 -18.39
N THR A 285 5.10 -2.11 -18.25
CA THR A 285 4.78 -1.08 -19.24
C THR A 285 6.01 -0.22 -19.52
N ARG A 286 6.11 0.24 -20.76
CA ARG A 286 7.04 1.28 -21.21
C ARG A 286 6.29 2.17 -22.18
N ASP A 287 6.14 3.44 -21.81
CA ASP A 287 5.44 4.44 -22.63
C ASP A 287 4.01 4.04 -23.07
N ALA A 288 3.36 3.21 -22.26
CA ALA A 288 2.04 2.65 -22.54
C ALA A 288 1.03 2.97 -21.43
N THR A 289 -0.23 3.07 -21.82
CA THR A 289 -1.40 3.03 -20.94
C THR A 289 -2.20 1.76 -21.20
N LEU A 290 -2.97 1.31 -20.21
CA LEU A 290 -3.71 0.05 -20.27
C LEU A 290 -5.21 0.26 -20.13
N THR A 291 -5.98 -0.61 -20.75
CA THR A 291 -7.39 -0.85 -20.39
C THR A 291 -7.61 -2.33 -20.24
N PHE A 292 -8.70 -2.69 -19.57
CA PHE A 292 -9.17 -4.05 -19.55
C PHE A 292 -10.67 -4.10 -19.86
N GLY A 293 -11.12 -5.23 -20.37
CA GLY A 293 -12.52 -5.54 -20.55
C GLY A 293 -12.88 -6.85 -19.89
N VAL A 294 -14.15 -6.98 -19.54
CA VAL A 294 -14.73 -8.18 -18.93
C VAL A 294 -15.83 -8.72 -19.84
N ALA A 295 -15.82 -10.03 -20.08
CA ALA A 295 -16.85 -10.71 -20.84
C ALA A 295 -17.73 -11.55 -19.93
N VAL A 296 -19.04 -11.43 -20.09
CA VAL A 296 -20.04 -12.29 -19.45
C VAL A 296 -20.92 -12.98 -20.49
N ASP A 297 -21.62 -14.02 -20.07
CA ASP A 297 -22.63 -14.67 -20.92
C ASP A 297 -23.73 -13.68 -21.36
N GLY A 298 -24.12 -13.79 -22.63
CA GLY A 298 -25.26 -13.11 -23.24
C GLY A 298 -26.09 -14.07 -24.08
N ARG A 299 -27.24 -13.60 -24.57
CA ARG A 299 -28.17 -14.44 -25.36
C ARG A 299 -27.55 -14.96 -26.66
N ASP A 300 -26.76 -14.12 -27.32
CA ASP A 300 -26.17 -14.39 -28.64
C ASP A 300 -24.63 -14.47 -28.61
N GLY A 301 -24.05 -14.77 -27.44
CA GLY A 301 -22.60 -14.86 -27.24
C GLY A 301 -22.07 -13.98 -26.11
N LEU A 302 -20.75 -13.81 -26.07
CA LEU A 302 -20.08 -13.02 -25.03
C LEU A 302 -20.40 -11.54 -25.15
N ARG A 303 -20.77 -10.92 -24.03
CA ARG A 303 -20.99 -9.48 -23.91
C ARG A 303 -19.82 -8.84 -23.20
N TRP A 304 -19.14 -7.93 -23.90
CA TRP A 304 -17.96 -7.24 -23.42
C TRP A 304 -18.28 -5.88 -22.83
N SER A 305 -17.69 -5.59 -21.67
CA SER A 305 -17.66 -4.28 -21.05
C SER A 305 -16.21 -3.81 -20.88
N GLU A 306 -15.86 -2.66 -21.45
CA GLU A 306 -14.52 -2.05 -21.30
C GLU A 306 -14.47 -1.15 -20.06
N SER A 307 -13.33 -1.14 -19.38
CA SER A 307 -13.10 -0.31 -18.20
C SER A 307 -13.10 1.18 -18.53
N ASP A 308 -12.61 1.56 -19.70
CA ASP A 308 -12.45 2.98 -20.09
C ASP A 308 -13.71 3.60 -20.69
N ALA A 309 -14.72 2.80 -21.01
CA ALA A 309 -15.94 3.24 -21.69
C ALA A 309 -15.68 4.15 -22.92
N GLY A 310 -14.54 3.94 -23.60
CA GLY A 310 -14.09 4.75 -24.74
C GLY A 310 -13.37 6.07 -24.39
N GLN A 311 -13.22 6.41 -23.11
CA GLN A 311 -12.57 7.64 -22.66
C GLN A 311 -11.05 7.45 -22.49
N GLY A 312 -10.27 8.17 -23.29
CA GLY A 312 -8.81 8.01 -23.31
C GLY A 312 -8.11 8.37 -21.99
N GLU A 313 -8.69 9.27 -21.21
CA GLU A 313 -8.20 9.71 -19.90
C GLU A 313 -8.47 8.71 -18.77
N TYR A 314 -9.29 7.69 -19.00
CA TYR A 314 -9.58 6.62 -18.02
C TYR A 314 -8.56 5.48 -18.07
N ARG A 315 -7.70 5.50 -19.10
CA ARG A 315 -6.69 4.47 -19.29
C ARG A 315 -5.68 4.49 -18.15
N ILE A 316 -5.32 3.29 -17.71
CA ILE A 316 -4.51 3.06 -16.54
C ILE A 316 -3.05 3.37 -16.88
N ILE A 317 -2.46 4.27 -16.12
CA ILE A 317 -1.03 4.58 -16.17
C ILE A 317 -0.36 3.95 -14.95
N ARG A 318 0.69 3.16 -15.21
CA ARG A 318 1.63 2.70 -14.20
C ARG A 318 3.02 3.00 -14.69
N GLN A 319 3.67 3.96 -14.05
CA GLN A 319 5.08 4.27 -14.24
C GLN A 319 5.84 3.82 -12.99
N THR A 320 7.05 3.32 -13.18
CA THR A 320 7.91 2.88 -12.07
C THR A 320 8.24 4.01 -11.10
N SER A 321 8.17 5.27 -11.55
CA SER A 321 8.31 6.48 -10.73
C SER A 321 7.13 6.74 -9.79
N GLU A 322 5.94 6.24 -10.12
CA GLU A 322 4.70 6.46 -9.35
C GLU A 322 4.38 5.26 -8.46
N PHE A 323 4.54 4.04 -8.98
CA PHE A 323 4.33 2.81 -8.21
C PHE A 323 5.17 1.66 -8.80
N PRO A 324 6.18 1.13 -8.06
CA PRO A 324 7.29 0.41 -8.67
C PRO A 324 6.96 -1.03 -9.13
N ASN A 325 5.83 -1.59 -8.72
CA ASN A 325 5.52 -3.02 -8.95
C ASN A 325 4.62 -3.30 -10.19
N GLY A 326 4.15 -2.24 -10.87
CA GLY A 326 3.29 -2.35 -12.05
C GLY A 326 1.87 -2.88 -11.80
N CYS A 327 1.47 -3.06 -10.54
CA CYS A 327 0.14 -3.53 -10.17
C CYS A 327 -0.89 -2.39 -10.15
N PHE A 328 -2.11 -2.70 -10.57
CA PHE A 328 -3.21 -1.76 -10.66
C PHE A 328 -4.54 -2.45 -10.35
N ARG A 329 -5.51 -1.65 -9.91
CA ARG A 329 -6.91 -2.01 -9.77
C ARG A 329 -7.72 -1.16 -10.75
N GLY A 330 -8.79 -1.72 -11.30
CA GLY A 330 -9.81 -0.97 -12.02
C GLY A 330 -11.15 -1.69 -11.95
N ALA A 331 -12.22 -1.05 -12.44
CA ALA A 331 -13.56 -1.60 -12.46
C ALA A 331 -14.23 -1.40 -13.82
N ALA A 332 -14.92 -2.43 -14.32
CA ALA A 332 -15.68 -2.38 -15.56
C ALA A 332 -17.17 -2.62 -15.27
N ALA A 333 -18.02 -1.72 -15.76
CA ALA A 333 -19.47 -1.78 -15.58
C ALA A 333 -20.13 -2.86 -16.42
N LEU A 334 -20.90 -3.74 -15.81
CA LEU A 334 -21.71 -4.74 -16.51
C LEU A 334 -23.03 -4.15 -17.02
N PRO A 335 -23.59 -4.68 -18.13
CA PRO A 335 -24.95 -4.38 -18.57
C PRO A 335 -26.00 -4.60 -17.47
N ALA A 336 -27.13 -3.89 -17.53
CA ALA A 336 -28.14 -3.91 -16.45
C ALA A 336 -28.77 -5.30 -16.26
N ASP A 337 -28.90 -6.05 -17.35
CA ASP A 337 -29.43 -7.41 -17.40
C ASP A 337 -28.32 -8.47 -17.23
N ALA A 338 -27.09 -8.08 -16.88
CA ALA A 338 -26.02 -9.03 -16.65
C ALA A 338 -26.19 -9.81 -15.35
N GLY A 339 -26.75 -9.20 -14.29
CA GLY A 339 -27.00 -9.88 -13.01
C GLY A 339 -25.84 -10.77 -12.55
N GLU A 340 -26.14 -12.03 -12.24
CA GLU A 340 -25.17 -13.07 -11.86
C GLU A 340 -24.54 -13.80 -13.06
N ALA A 341 -24.55 -13.23 -14.27
CA ALA A 341 -23.97 -13.85 -15.46
C ALA A 341 -22.50 -14.21 -15.23
N THR A 342 -22.12 -15.42 -15.66
CA THR A 342 -20.79 -15.96 -15.39
C THR A 342 -19.73 -15.13 -16.13
N LEU A 343 -18.66 -14.77 -15.43
CA LEU A 343 -17.47 -14.17 -16.04
C LEU A 343 -16.77 -15.22 -16.91
N ARG A 344 -16.53 -14.91 -18.18
CA ARG A 344 -15.98 -15.85 -19.17
C ARG A 344 -14.57 -15.52 -19.63
N ALA A 345 -14.25 -14.24 -19.77
CA ALA A 345 -12.93 -13.82 -20.21
C ALA A 345 -12.59 -12.42 -19.70
N LEU A 346 -11.29 -12.15 -19.68
CA LEU A 346 -10.71 -10.82 -19.57
C LEU A 346 -10.03 -10.48 -20.88
N ARG A 347 -10.08 -9.21 -21.28
CA ARG A 347 -9.23 -8.69 -22.35
C ARG A 347 -8.44 -7.51 -21.87
N PHE A 348 -7.24 -7.33 -22.41
CA PHE A 348 -6.37 -6.21 -22.10
C PHE A 348 -5.94 -5.54 -23.39
N ARG A 349 -5.92 -4.21 -23.38
CA ARG A 349 -5.42 -3.40 -24.49
C ARG A 349 -4.34 -2.46 -23.98
N ALA A 350 -3.38 -2.16 -24.85
CA ALA A 350 -2.33 -1.20 -24.58
C ALA A 350 -2.36 -0.10 -25.63
N TYR A 351 -2.12 1.12 -25.21
CA TYR A 351 -2.06 2.31 -26.06
C TYR A 351 -0.81 3.10 -25.78
N THR A 352 -0.23 3.74 -26.78
CA THR A 352 0.85 4.69 -26.55
C THR A 352 0.35 5.79 -25.61
N ARG A 353 1.10 6.08 -24.54
CA ARG A 353 0.69 7.11 -23.58
C ARG A 353 0.75 8.50 -24.21
N ARG A 354 -0.04 9.43 -23.67
CA ARG A 354 0.11 10.84 -24.02
C ARG A 354 1.45 11.35 -23.49
N THR A 355 2.12 12.19 -24.28
CA THR A 355 3.33 12.90 -23.87
C THR A 355 2.95 14.03 -22.91
N ARG A 356 3.84 14.32 -21.96
CA ARG A 356 3.68 15.47 -21.06
C ARG A 356 4.02 16.77 -21.79
N GLU A 357 3.61 17.90 -21.24
CA GLU A 357 4.00 19.20 -21.77
C GLU A 357 5.53 19.33 -21.79
N GLY A 358 6.08 19.73 -22.94
CA GLY A 358 7.53 19.84 -23.16
C GLY A 358 8.26 18.51 -23.41
N GLU A 359 7.56 17.37 -23.40
CA GLU A 359 8.16 16.06 -23.70
C GLU A 359 8.17 15.79 -25.21
N PRO A 360 9.27 15.28 -25.80
CA PRO A 360 9.29 14.89 -27.20
C PRO A 360 8.26 13.77 -27.47
N PRO A 361 7.69 13.69 -28.69
CA PRO A 361 6.79 12.61 -29.05
C PRO A 361 7.44 11.23 -28.84
N ILE A 362 6.67 10.28 -28.34
CA ILE A 362 7.12 8.89 -28.22
C ILE A 362 7.27 8.31 -29.64
N PRO A 363 8.44 7.80 -30.02
CA PRO A 363 8.63 7.27 -31.37
C PRO A 363 7.70 6.06 -31.63
N PRO A 364 7.06 5.97 -32.81
CA PRO A 364 6.18 4.86 -33.14
C PRO A 364 6.85 3.49 -32.95
N GLY A 365 6.11 2.53 -32.38
CA GLY A 365 6.59 1.17 -32.15
C GLY A 365 7.59 1.01 -30.98
N THR A 366 7.88 2.08 -30.23
CA THR A 366 8.78 1.99 -29.07
C THR A 366 8.07 1.71 -27.75
N ALA A 367 6.76 1.95 -27.66
CA ALA A 367 5.98 1.59 -26.49
C ALA A 367 5.85 0.06 -26.35
N ALA A 368 5.76 -0.43 -25.12
CA ALA A 368 5.60 -1.86 -24.84
C ALA A 368 4.72 -2.09 -23.62
N ALA A 369 3.96 -3.18 -23.64
CA ALA A 369 3.15 -3.62 -22.51
C ALA A 369 3.05 -5.14 -22.45
N SER A 370 3.05 -5.70 -21.24
CA SER A 370 2.79 -7.12 -20.99
C SER A 370 2.07 -7.30 -19.66
N VAL A 371 0.95 -8.02 -19.67
CA VAL A 371 0.25 -8.40 -18.43
C VAL A 371 0.94 -9.63 -17.86
N LEU A 372 1.37 -9.54 -16.61
CA LEU A 372 2.16 -10.57 -15.93
C LEU A 372 1.29 -11.43 -15.01
N ARG A 373 0.30 -10.80 -14.38
CA ARG A 373 -0.61 -11.45 -13.44
C ARG A 373 -1.97 -10.79 -13.43
N VAL A 374 -3.00 -11.57 -13.16
CA VAL A 374 -4.29 -11.14 -12.61
C VAL A 374 -4.31 -11.69 -11.20
N ASN A 375 -4.16 -10.82 -10.22
CA ASN A 375 -4.09 -11.22 -8.82
C ASN A 375 -5.49 -11.51 -8.27
N LYS A 376 -6.50 -10.75 -8.71
CA LYS A 376 -7.86 -10.88 -8.17
C LYS A 376 -8.91 -10.32 -9.13
N VAL A 377 -10.03 -11.01 -9.26
CA VAL A 377 -11.24 -10.49 -9.91
C VAL A 377 -12.42 -10.68 -8.99
N PHE A 378 -13.24 -9.67 -8.74
CA PHE A 378 -14.39 -9.81 -7.84
C PHE A 378 -15.56 -8.89 -8.21
N ARG A 379 -16.69 -9.11 -7.54
CA ARG A 379 -17.87 -8.23 -7.54
C ARG A 379 -18.20 -7.85 -6.10
N LEU A 380 -18.86 -6.71 -5.91
CA LEU A 380 -19.41 -6.36 -4.60
C LEU A 380 -20.73 -7.10 -4.38
N GLY A 381 -20.94 -7.57 -3.15
CA GLY A 381 -22.18 -8.22 -2.72
C GLY A 381 -23.30 -7.23 -2.39
N PRO A 382 -24.47 -7.72 -1.96
CA PRO A 382 -25.61 -6.88 -1.61
C PRO A 382 -25.32 -5.81 -0.54
N ASP A 383 -24.36 -6.10 0.34
CA ASP A 383 -23.87 -5.25 1.43
C ASP A 383 -22.68 -4.35 1.04
N PHE A 384 -22.34 -4.29 -0.25
CA PHE A 384 -21.17 -3.60 -0.80
C PHE A 384 -19.81 -4.13 -0.35
N LEU A 385 -19.75 -5.34 0.25
CA LEU A 385 -18.48 -5.98 0.56
C LEU A 385 -17.96 -6.74 -0.66
N PRO A 386 -16.62 -6.80 -0.87
CA PRO A 386 -16.05 -7.60 -1.94
C PRO A 386 -16.33 -9.09 -1.72
N GLY A 387 -16.90 -9.73 -2.74
CA GLY A 387 -17.06 -11.19 -2.77
C GLY A 387 -15.72 -11.91 -2.94
N ARG A 388 -15.78 -13.25 -2.93
CA ARG A 388 -14.62 -14.10 -3.23
C ARG A 388 -14.01 -13.76 -4.59
N SER A 389 -12.70 -13.98 -4.73
CA SER A 389 -12.06 -13.90 -6.04
C SER A 389 -12.70 -14.91 -7.00
N LEU A 390 -13.04 -14.46 -8.19
CA LEU A 390 -13.62 -15.22 -9.28
C LEU A 390 -12.52 -15.80 -10.19
N PHE A 391 -11.34 -15.19 -10.19
CA PHE A 391 -10.27 -15.56 -11.11
C PHE A 391 -8.91 -15.05 -10.63
N GLU A 392 -7.89 -15.88 -10.86
CA GLU A 392 -6.48 -15.54 -10.69
C GLU A 392 -5.70 -16.13 -11.87
N TRP A 393 -4.67 -15.42 -12.30
CA TRP A 393 -3.83 -15.84 -13.41
C TRP A 393 -2.40 -15.34 -13.25
N LYS A 394 -1.44 -16.13 -13.70
CA LYS A 394 -0.03 -15.77 -13.78
C LYS A 394 0.54 -16.29 -15.09
N GLY A 395 1.32 -15.45 -15.76
CA GLY A 395 1.94 -15.79 -17.04
C GLY A 395 2.65 -14.56 -17.63
N ALA A 396 2.68 -14.49 -18.95
CA ALA A 396 3.08 -13.30 -19.67
C ALA A 396 2.20 -13.18 -20.91
N LEU A 397 1.33 -12.18 -20.92
CA LEU A 397 0.48 -11.84 -22.05
C LEU A 397 1.05 -10.55 -22.68
N PRO A 398 1.92 -10.67 -23.69
CA PRO A 398 2.40 -9.50 -24.41
C PRO A 398 1.24 -8.83 -25.14
N LEU A 399 1.18 -7.50 -25.08
CA LEU A 399 0.16 -6.71 -25.75
C LEU A 399 0.76 -5.96 -26.94
N VAL A 400 0.06 -5.98 -28.07
CA VAL A 400 0.39 -5.13 -29.21
C VAL A 400 -0.11 -3.72 -28.90
N VAL A 401 0.81 -2.78 -28.66
CA VAL A 401 0.47 -1.39 -28.37
C VAL A 401 -0.17 -0.74 -29.60
N ASP A 402 -1.28 -0.02 -29.38
CA ASP A 402 -2.12 0.57 -30.44
C ASP A 402 -2.69 -0.47 -31.43
N GLY A 403 -2.77 -1.73 -30.98
CA GLY A 403 -3.20 -2.87 -31.78
C GLY A 403 -4.37 -3.67 -31.17
N PRO A 404 -4.53 -4.94 -31.59
CA PRO A 404 -5.58 -5.81 -31.06
C PRO A 404 -5.40 -6.11 -29.57
N ALA A 405 -6.49 -6.47 -28.91
CA ALA A 405 -6.47 -6.88 -27.50
C ALA A 405 -5.80 -8.26 -27.34
N GLY A 406 -5.19 -8.49 -26.17
CA GLY A 406 -4.86 -9.83 -25.68
C GLY A 406 -5.96 -10.32 -24.74
N GLU A 407 -6.32 -11.60 -24.80
CA GLU A 407 -7.41 -12.17 -24.01
C GLU A 407 -6.94 -13.29 -23.09
N ILE A 408 -7.65 -13.47 -21.97
CA ILE A 408 -7.44 -14.54 -21.00
C ILE A 408 -8.79 -15.16 -20.71
N ASP A 409 -8.94 -16.46 -21.01
CA ASP A 409 -10.13 -17.23 -20.66
C ASP A 409 -10.20 -17.48 -19.15
N VAL A 410 -11.37 -17.20 -18.57
CA VAL A 410 -11.67 -17.43 -17.15
C VAL A 410 -12.25 -18.84 -16.92
N GLY A 411 -12.71 -19.51 -17.99
CA GLY A 411 -13.49 -20.76 -17.91
C GLY A 411 -12.82 -22.05 -18.40
N ALA A 412 -11.58 -22.04 -18.88
CA ALA A 412 -10.94 -23.29 -19.32
C ALA A 412 -10.40 -24.09 -18.11
N PRO A 413 -10.78 -25.37 -17.92
CA PRO A 413 -10.06 -26.23 -16.98
C PRO A 413 -8.60 -26.34 -17.44
N ARG A 414 -7.66 -25.96 -16.57
CA ARG A 414 -6.24 -26.19 -16.84
C ARG A 414 -5.94 -27.67 -16.66
N THR A 415 -5.48 -28.31 -17.73
CA THR A 415 -4.84 -29.63 -17.71
C THR A 415 -3.65 -29.60 -16.72
N PRO A 416 -3.38 -30.69 -15.98
CA PRO A 416 -2.36 -30.75 -14.92
C PRO A 416 -0.96 -30.27 -15.32
#